data_AF-A0A1I3TY87-F1
#
_entry.id   AF-A0A1I3TY87-F1
#
_cell.length_a   1.000
_cell.length_b   1.000
_cell.length_c   1.000
_cell.angle_alpha   90.00
_cell.angle_beta   90.00
_cell.angle_gamma   90.00
#
_symmetry.space_group_name_H-M   'P 1'
#
loop_
_entity.id
_entity.type
_entity.pdbx_description
1 polymer ?
#
loop_
_entity_poly.entity_id
_entity_poly.type
_entity_poly.pdbx_seq_one_letter_code
_entity_poly.pdbx_strand_id
1 'polypeptide(L)'
;MNIDAFSLYFGELTDPRQSAKISYPLFDVLFLTMCAVIAGAEGWEDIEDFGETHFDWLQQKGLFPTELPVHDTIARLNLAP
;
A
#
# COMPACT_ATOMS: atom_id res chain seq x y z
N MET A 1 -15.01 -0.96 7.84
CA MET A 1 -13.88 -0.06 8.20
C MET A 1 -13.90 1.11 7.23
N ASN A 2 -14.14 2.32 7.74
CA ASN A 2 -13.99 3.52 6.92
C ASN A 2 -12.51 3.92 6.96
N ILE A 3 -11.91 4.24 5.81
CA ILE A 3 -10.50 4.66 5.76
C ILE A 3 -10.30 6.07 6.35
N ASP A 4 -11.38 6.77 6.70
CA ASP A 4 -11.40 8.12 7.30
C ASP A 4 -10.30 8.39 8.33
N ALA A 5 -10.10 7.47 9.29
CA ALA A 5 -9.09 7.66 10.31
C ALA A 5 -7.68 7.62 9.71
N PHE A 6 -7.43 6.71 8.77
CA PHE A 6 -6.15 6.64 8.08
C PHE A 6 -5.97 7.87 7.16
N SER A 7 -6.99 8.27 6.41
CA SER A 7 -6.97 9.48 5.58
C SER A 7 -6.73 10.75 6.38
N LEU A 8 -7.25 10.85 7.61
CA LEU A 8 -7.03 12.00 8.49
C LEU A 8 -5.55 12.21 8.83
N TYR A 9 -4.79 11.12 9.01
CA TYR A 9 -3.38 11.20 9.40
C TYR A 9 -2.42 11.11 8.21
N PHE A 10 -2.78 10.35 7.16
CA PHE A 10 -1.88 10.00 6.06
C PHE A 10 -2.31 10.58 4.70
N GLY A 11 -3.51 11.18 4.60
CA GLY A 11 -4.04 11.69 3.33
C GLY A 11 -3.32 12.91 2.78
N GLU A 12 -2.72 13.73 3.65
CA GLU A 12 -1.97 14.93 3.27
C GLU A 12 -0.46 14.70 3.17
N LEU A 13 -0.01 13.44 3.22
CA LEU A 13 1.41 13.13 3.09
C LEU A 13 1.89 13.48 1.69
N THR A 14 2.91 14.34 1.64
CA THR A 14 3.62 14.62 0.41
C THR A 14 4.45 13.41 0.04
N ASP A 15 4.30 12.95 -1.20
CA ASP A 15 5.10 11.88 -1.75
C ASP A 15 6.51 12.38 -2.09
N PRO A 16 7.57 11.93 -1.39
CA PRO A 16 8.94 12.38 -1.65
C PRO A 16 9.54 11.74 -2.90
N ARG A 17 8.85 10.77 -3.53
CA ARG A 17 9.36 10.04 -4.69
C ARG A 17 9.34 10.93 -5.93
N GLN A 18 10.29 10.67 -6.83
CA GLN A 18 10.32 11.34 -8.13
C GLN A 18 9.05 10.99 -8.91
N SER A 19 8.30 12.00 -9.36
CA SER A 19 6.99 11.81 -10.04
C SER A 19 7.04 10.84 -11.22
N ALA A 20 8.12 10.85 -12.00
CA ALA A 20 8.33 9.93 -13.13
C ALA A 20 8.52 8.45 -12.73
N LYS A 21 8.70 8.16 -11.43
CA LYS A 21 8.91 6.80 -10.88
C LYS A 21 7.74 6.34 -10.00
N ILE A 22 6.64 7.09 -9.97
CA ILE A 22 5.45 6.73 -9.20
C ILE A 22 4.55 5.84 -10.07
N SER A 23 4.51 4.54 -9.75
CA SER A 23 3.55 3.59 -10.34
C SER A 23 2.29 3.43 -9.49
N TYR A 24 2.39 3.64 -8.18
CA TYR A 24 1.29 3.49 -7.22
C TYR A 24 1.25 4.68 -6.26
N PRO A 25 0.06 5.18 -5.91
CA PRO A 25 -0.08 6.23 -4.89
C PRO A 25 0.57 5.81 -3.57
N LEU A 26 1.28 6.74 -2.90
CA LEU A 26 1.95 6.43 -1.63
C LEU A 26 0.92 6.00 -0.58
N PHE A 27 -0.24 6.64 -0.57
CA PHE A 27 -1.35 6.35 0.32
C PHE A 27 -1.78 4.87 0.25
N ASP A 28 -2.06 4.37 -0.96
CA ASP A 28 -2.51 3.00 -1.20
C ASP A 28 -1.49 1.97 -0.68
N VAL A 29 -0.20 2.18 -0.99
CA VAL A 29 0.89 1.28 -0.60
C VAL A 29 1.11 1.30 0.92
N LEU A 30 1.03 2.48 1.55
CA LEU A 30 1.12 2.60 3.00
C LEU A 30 -0.05 1.90 3.71
N PHE A 31 -1.26 2.05 3.18
CA PHE A 31 -2.44 1.39 3.73
C PHE A 31 -2.30 -0.14 3.66
N LEU A 32 -1.91 -0.67 2.49
CA LEU A 32 -1.65 -2.09 2.29
C LEU A 32 -0.60 -2.62 3.25
N THR A 33 0.56 -1.96 3.31
CA THR A 33 1.68 -2.35 4.18
C THR A 33 1.25 -2.39 5.64
N MET A 34 0.54 -1.37 6.12
CA MET A 34 0.10 -1.30 7.51
C MET A 34 -0.90 -2.41 7.84
N CYS A 35 -1.88 -2.67 6.97
CA CYS A 35 -2.85 -3.75 7.16
C CYS A 35 -2.16 -5.13 7.21
N ALA A 36 -1.25 -5.39 6.28
CA ALA A 36 -0.51 -6.64 6.22
C ALA A 36 0.38 -6.85 7.46
N VAL A 37 1.12 -5.82 7.89
CA VAL A 37 1.98 -5.88 9.09
C VAL A 37 1.15 -6.12 10.36
N ILE A 38 0.00 -5.46 10.51
CA ILE A 38 -0.92 -5.73 11.64
C ILE A 38 -1.45 -7.17 11.59
N ALA A 39 -1.67 -7.72 10.39
CA ALA A 39 -2.08 -9.11 10.19
C ALA A 39 -0.93 -10.13 10.39
N GLY A 40 0.30 -9.67 10.63
CA GLY A 40 1.45 -10.51 10.94
C GLY A 40 2.40 -10.75 9.78
N ALA A 41 2.35 -9.96 8.71
CA ALA A 41 3.34 -10.01 7.63
C ALA A 41 4.73 -9.63 8.15
N GLU A 42 5.74 -10.45 7.88
CA GLU A 42 7.13 -10.24 8.29
C GLU A 42 8.02 -9.78 7.12
N GLY A 43 7.60 -10.05 5.88
CA GLY A 43 8.33 -9.69 4.66
C GLY A 43 7.48 -9.02 3.58
N TRP A 44 8.14 -8.60 2.49
CA TRP A 44 7.48 -7.97 1.34
C TRP A 44 6.62 -8.96 0.55
N GLU A 45 7.05 -10.22 0.48
CA GLU A 45 6.27 -11.33 -0.10
C GLU A 45 4.97 -11.53 0.69
N ASP A 46 5.03 -11.54 2.02
CA ASP A 46 3.82 -11.65 2.86
C ASP A 46 2.84 -10.48 2.65
N ILE A 47 3.35 -9.28 2.36
CA ILE A 47 2.52 -8.10 2.08
C ILE A 47 1.84 -8.21 0.71
N GLU A 48 2.56 -8.73 -0.29
CA GLU A 48 1.98 -9.07 -1.60
C GLU A 48 0.90 -10.13 -1.45
N ASP A 49 1.20 -11.25 -0.78
CA ASP A 49 0.25 -12.34 -0.51
C ASP A 49 -1.00 -11.85 0.23
N PHE A 50 -0.83 -10.98 1.24
CA PHE A 50 -1.94 -10.34 1.94
C PHE A 50 -2.78 -9.49 0.97
N GLY A 51 -2.14 -8.69 0.13
CA GLY A 51 -2.79 -7.87 -0.87
C GLY A 51 -3.62 -8.71 -1.85
N GLU A 52 -3.02 -9.75 -2.41
CA GLU A 52 -3.68 -10.66 -3.36
C GLU A 52 -4.89 -11.35 -2.72
N THR A 53 -4.73 -11.85 -1.49
CA THR A 53 -5.81 -12.51 -0.73
C THR A 53 -6.97 -11.56 -0.44
N HIS A 54 -6.71 -10.25 -0.29
CA HIS A 54 -7.72 -9.24 0.07
C HIS A 54 -7.99 -8.22 -1.05
N PHE A 55 -7.68 -8.56 -2.30
CA PHE A 55 -7.72 -7.60 -3.41
C PHE A 55 -9.10 -6.97 -3.60
N ASP A 56 -10.15 -7.79 -3.62
CA ASP A 56 -11.53 -7.30 -3.75
C ASP A 56 -11.91 -6.32 -2.63
N TRP A 57 -11.40 -6.55 -1.41
CA TRP A 57 -11.64 -5.68 -0.27
C TRP A 57 -10.93 -4.34 -0.41
N LEU A 58 -9.70 -4.34 -0.92
CA LEU A 58 -8.93 -3.13 -1.23
C LEU A 58 -9.63 -2.31 -2.33
N GLN A 59 -10.12 -2.96 -3.38
CA GLN A 59 -10.85 -2.30 -4.47
C GLN A 59 -12.15 -1.67 -4.00
N GLN A 60 -12.89 -2.31 -3.08
CA GLN A 60 -14.08 -1.72 -2.44
C GLN A 60 -13.76 -0.45 -1.64
N LYS A 61 -12.50 -0.20 -1.28
CA LYS A 61 -12.02 1.04 -0.66
C LYS A 61 -11.49 2.06 -1.66
N GLY A 62 -11.55 1.76 -2.96
CA GLY A 62 -11.01 2.62 -4.02
C GLY A 62 -9.49 2.54 -4.16
N LEU A 63 -8.84 1.55 -3.54
CA LEU A 63 -7.40 1.33 -3.64
C LEU A 63 -7.12 0.32 -4.76
N PHE A 64 -5.99 0.49 -5.45
CA PHE A 64 -5.51 -0.48 -6.45
C PHE A 64 -6.58 -0.90 -7.50
N PRO A 65 -7.11 0.04 -8.29
CA PRO A 65 -8.28 -0.19 -9.15
C PRO A 65 -8.08 -1.22 -10.27
N THR A 66 -6.84 -1.65 -10.53
CA THR A 66 -6.52 -2.55 -11.65
C THR A 66 -5.59 -3.67 -11.25
N GLU A 67 -4.54 -3.38 -10.49
CA GLU A 67 -3.52 -4.35 -10.09
C GLU A 67 -2.83 -3.93 -8.78
N LEU A 68 -2.17 -4.90 -8.13
CA LEU A 68 -1.38 -4.71 -6.92
C LEU A 68 0.12 -4.54 -7.23
N PRO A 69 0.86 -3.80 -6.39
CA PRO A 69 2.31 -3.79 -6.46
C PRO A 69 2.87 -5.15 -6.02
N VAL A 70 3.76 -5.73 -6.82
CA VAL A 70 4.54 -6.91 -6.44
C VAL A 70 5.52 -6.60 -5.30
N HIS A 71 6.01 -7.62 -4.58
CA HIS A 71 6.93 -7.48 -3.43
C HIS A 71 8.14 -6.58 -3.73
N ASP A 72 8.74 -6.70 -4.91
CA ASP A 72 9.86 -5.85 -5.35
C ASP A 72 9.48 -4.36 -5.43
N THR A 73 8.25 -4.07 -5.83
CA THR A 73 7.72 -2.71 -5.87
C THR A 73 7.47 -2.22 -4.46
N ILE A 74 6.86 -3.02 -3.59
CA ILE A 74 6.63 -2.68 -2.17
C ILE A 74 7.97 -2.40 -1.47
N ALA A 75 8.97 -3.26 -1.67
CA ALA A 75 10.30 -3.13 -1.10
C ALA A 75 10.97 -1.81 -1.47
N ARG A 76 10.96 -1.43 -2.76
CA ARG A 76 11.55 -0.16 -3.22
C ARG A 76 10.88 1.08 -2.62
N LEU A 77 9.61 0.98 -2.24
CA LEU A 77 8.86 2.10 -1.67
C LEU A 77 9.08 2.27 -0.18
N ASN A 78 9.24 1.14 0.53
CA ASN A 78 9.41 1.13 1.99
C ASN A 78 10.88 1.15 2.42
N LEU A 79 11.80 0.77 1.53
CA LEU A 79 13.25 0.91 1.68
C LEU A 79 13.71 2.09 0.82
N ALA A 80 13.36 3.31 1.22
CA ALA A 80 14.09 4.46 0.70
C ALA A 80 15.58 4.33 1.15
N PRO A 81 16.56 4.48 0.25
CA PRO A 81 17.97 4.64 0.65
C PRO A 81 18.19 5.93 1.44
#